data_AF-A0A9W4G8E3-F1
#
_entry.id   AF-A0A9W4G8E3-F1
#
_cell.length_a   1.000
_cell.length_b   1.000
_cell.length_c   1.000
_cell.angle_alpha   90.00
_cell.angle_beta   90.00
_cell.angle_gamma   90.00
#
_symmetry.space_group_name_H-M   'P 1'
#
loop_
_entity.id
_entity.type
_entity.pdbx_description
1 polymer ?
#
loop_
_entity_poly.entity_id
_entity_poly.type
_entity_poly.pdbx_seq_one_letter_code
_entity_poly.pdbx_strand_id
1 'polypeptide(L)' 'MNKLRIVIDTNIFISGLLLSKSNAQQVFDLVTESQILLISDSTFAEICQTLIRPKFDKYVSLEKRLNFGDIIR' A
#
# COMPACT_ATOMS: atom_id res chain seq x y z
N MET A 1 -0.27 -18.21 -18.07
CA MET A 1 0.09 -18.48 -16.66
C MET A 1 -1.02 -17.96 -15.75
N ASN A 2 -1.31 -18.65 -14.66
CA ASN A 2 -2.31 -18.19 -13.68
C ASN A 2 -1.66 -17.10 -12.80
N LYS A 3 -2.42 -16.06 -12.44
CA LYS A 3 -1.91 -15.01 -11.54
C LYS A 3 -1.72 -15.58 -10.14
N LEU A 4 -0.62 -15.19 -9.50
CA LEU A 4 -0.36 -15.52 -8.10
C LEU A 4 -1.27 -14.69 -7.19
N ARG A 5 -1.67 -15.29 -6.07
CA ARG A 5 -2.36 -14.62 -4.98
C ARG A 5 -1.33 -14.24 -3.93
N ILE A 6 -1.14 -12.95 -3.69
CA ILE A 6 -0.05 -12.42 -2.86
C ILE A 6 -0.65 -11.60 -1.72
N VAL A 7 -0.22 -11.90 -0.50
CA VAL A 7 -0.43 -11.04 0.67
C VAL A 7 0.86 -10.28 0.90
N ILE A 8 0.79 -8.96 0.95
CA ILE A 8 1.93 -8.10 1.28
C ILE A 8 1.83 -7.73 2.76
N ASP A 9 2.95 -7.79 3.48
CA ASP A 9 3.02 -7.28 4.84
C ASP A 9 2.65 -5.80 4.91
N THR A 10 1.91 -5.39 5.94
CA THR A 10 1.44 -4.01 6.15
C THR A 10 2.57 -2.98 6.05
N ASN A 11 3.77 -3.28 6.55
CA ASN A 11 4.89 -2.35 6.48
C ASN A 11 5.43 -2.17 5.07
N ILE A 12 5.47 -3.26 4.29
CA ILE A 12 5.88 -3.21 2.88
C ILE A 12 4.84 -2.48 2.06
N PHE A 13 3.56 -2.71 2.34
CA PHE A 13 2.46 -2.02 1.69
C PHE A 13 2.53 -0.50 1.91
N ILE A 14 2.61 -0.07 3.17
CA ILE A 14 2.72 1.34 3.53
C ILE A 14 4.00 1.95 2.96
N SER A 15 5.13 1.24 3.05
CA SER A 15 6.39 1.73 2.49
C SER A 15 6.32 1.86 0.97
N GLY A 16 5.65 0.93 0.28
CA GLY A 16 5.48 0.99 -1.17
C GLY A 16 4.63 2.17 -1.63
N LEU A 17 3.57 2.49 -0.88
CA LEU A 17 2.75 3.68 -1.12
C LEU A 17 3.48 4.99 -0.82
N LEU A 18 4.29 5.03 0.23
CA LEU A 18 4.88 6.28 0.73
C LEU A 18 6.27 6.59 0.15
N LEU A 19 7.04 5.57 -0.24
CA LEU A 19 8.46 5.71 -0.60
C LEU A 19 8.68 5.46 -2.08
N SER A 20 8.86 6.55 -2.83
CA SER A 20 9.26 6.51 -4.23
C SER A 20 10.64 5.85 -4.42
N LYS A 21 10.80 5.07 -5.49
CA LYS A 21 12.01 4.35 -5.91
C LYS A 21 12.55 3.36 -4.86
N SER A 22 11.71 2.89 -3.95
CA SER A 22 12.09 1.88 -2.95
C SER A 22 11.82 0.45 -3.43
N ASN A 23 12.51 -0.54 -2.84
CA ASN A 23 12.20 -1.95 -3.11
C ASN A 23 10.74 -2.30 -2.75
N ALA A 24 10.20 -1.65 -1.71
CA ALA A 24 8.80 -1.82 -1.32
C ALA A 24 7.83 -1.30 -2.39
N GLN A 25 8.15 -0.18 -3.04
CA GLN A 25 7.36 0.34 -4.15
C GLN A 25 7.42 -0.59 -5.34
N GLN A 26 8.60 -1.08 -5.71
CA GLN A 26 8.75 -2.03 -6.83
C GLN A 26 7.95 -3.32 -6.60
N VAL A 27 7.95 -3.83 -5.37
CA VAL A 27 7.12 -4.99 -5.00
C VAL A 27 5.64 -4.66 -5.09
N PHE A 28 5.22 -3.51 -4.56
CA PHE A 28 3.84 -3.06 -4.64
C PHE A 28 3.37 -2.98 -6.10
N ASP A 29 4.09 -2.23 -6.94
CA ASP A 29 3.79 -2.02 -8.35
C ASP A 29 3.69 -3.37 -9.09
N LEU A 30 4.69 -4.25 -8.92
CA LEU A 30 4.71 -5.58 -9.54
C LEU A 30 3.46 -6.40 -9.18
N VAL A 31 3.06 -6.37 -7.91
CA VAL A 31 1.91 -7.15 -7.42
C VAL A 31 0.60 -6.56 -7.95
N THR A 32 0.44 -5.24 -7.92
CA THR A 32 -0.78 -4.57 -8.40
C THR A 32 -0.95 -4.61 -9.91
N GLU A 33 0.14 -4.57 -10.67
CA GLU A 33 0.10 -4.59 -12.14
C GLU A 33 -0.10 -6.00 -12.70
N SER A 34 0.54 -7.01 -12.09
CA SER A 34 0.68 -8.34 -12.70
C SER A 34 0.04 -9.49 -11.92
N GLN A 35 -0.24 -9.33 -10.62
CA GLN A 35 -0.70 -10.41 -9.74
C GLN A 35 -2.06 -10.08 -9.11
N ILE A 36 -2.53 -10.95 -8.20
CA ILE A 36 -3.74 -10.72 -7.40
C ILE A 36 -3.30 -10.38 -5.98
N LEU A 37 -3.41 -9.11 -5.60
CA LEU A 37 -3.24 -8.68 -4.23
C LEU A 37 -4.43 -9.18 -3.39
N LEU A 38 -4.13 -9.84 -2.27
CA LEU A 38 -5.11 -10.22 -1.26
C LEU A 38 -4.97 -9.30 -0.06
N ILE A 39 -6.09 -8.74 0.37
CA ILE A 39 -6.22 -7.91 1.56
C ILE A 39 -7.55 -8.27 2.24
N SER A 40 -7.55 -8.36 3.56
CA SER A 40 -8.81 -8.47 4.31
C SER A 40 -9.32 -7.07 4.65
N ASP A 41 -10.63 -6.94 4.88
CA ASP A 41 -11.23 -5.68 5.32
C ASP A 41 -10.59 -5.14 6.61
N SER A 42 -10.21 -6.04 7.53
CA SER A 42 -9.52 -5.67 8.77
C SER A 42 -8.15 -5.07 8.52
N THR A 43 -7.36 -5.67 7.62
CA THR A 43 -6.02 -5.17 7.25
C THR A 43 -6.13 -3.86 6.48
N PHE A 44 -7.12 -3.72 5.60
CA PHE A 44 -7.39 -2.47 4.90
C PHE A 44 -7.72 -1.33 5.87
N ALA A 45 -8.60 -1.56 6.83
CA ALA A 45 -8.95 -0.58 7.85
C ALA A 45 -7.72 -0.15 8.68
N GLU A 46 -6.86 -1.11 9.06
CA GLU A 46 -5.61 -0.83 9.80
C GLU A 46 -4.64 0.02 8.97
N ILE A 47 -4.50 -0.27 7.67
CA ILE A 47 -3.67 0.51 6.75
C ILE A 47 -4.17 1.95 6.66
N CYS A 48 -5.48 2.16 6.46
CA CYS A 48 -6.07 3.50 6.42
C CYS A 48 -5.81 4.28 7.73
N GLN A 49 -6.00 3.64 8.88
CA GLN A 49 -5.69 4.25 10.19
C GLN A 49 -4.19 4.52 10.39
N THR A 50 -3.33 3.75 9.75
CA THR A 50 -1.88 3.96 9.83
C THR A 50 -1.45 5.10 8.94
N LEU A 51 -2.02 5.23 7.74
CA LEU A 51 -1.71 6.30 6.77
C LEU A 51 -2.03 7.70 7.31
N ILE A 52 -3.04 7.85 8.17
CA ILE A 52 -3.40 9.17 8.75
C ILE A 52 -2.45 9.64 9.86
N ARG A 53 -1.49 8.81 10.32
CA ARG A 53 -0.61 9.18 11.43
C ARG A 53 0.35 10.31 11.03
N PRO A 54 0.53 11.37 11.85
CA PRO A 54 1.38 12.54 11.52
C PRO A 54 2.86 12.20 11.24
N LYS A 55 3.36 11.08 11.77
CA LYS A 55 4.75 10.64 11.52
C LYS A 55 5.09 10.42 10.04
N PHE A 56 4.08 10.27 9.19
CA PHE A 56 4.25 10.07 7.75
C PHE A 56 4.20 11.36 6.93
N ASP A 57 3.93 12.51 7.56
CA ASP A 57 3.88 13.82 6.90
C ASP A 57 5.20 14.18 6.21
N LYS A 58 6.33 13.66 6.74
CA LYS A 58 7.66 13.82 6.15
C LYS A 58 7.88 13.07 4.82
N TYR A 59 7.00 12.13 4.47
CA TYR A 59 7.09 11.37 3.22
C TYR A 59 6.08 11.86 2.19
N VAL A 60 4.82 12.00 2.61
CA VAL A 60 3.70 12.34 1.71
C VAL A 60 2.67 13.19 2.47
N SER A 61 2.05 14.15 1.78
CA SER A 61 0.96 14.96 2.36
C SER A 61 -0.22 14.08 2.79
N LEU A 62 -1.00 14.56 3.77
CA LEU A 62 -2.19 13.82 4.23
C LEU A 62 -3.19 13.64 3.10
N GLU A 63 -3.42 14.68 2.29
CA GLU A 63 -4.32 14.65 1.13
C GLU A 63 -3.97 13.51 0.16
N LYS A 64 -2.69 13.40 -0.23
CA LYS A 64 -2.24 12.31 -1.12
C LYS A 64 -2.42 10.94 -0.49
N ARG A 65 -2.23 10.80 0.83
CA ARG A 65 -2.41 9.54 1.55
C ARG A 65 -3.88 9.11 1.63
N LEU A 66 -4.81 10.07 1.75
CA LEU A 66 -6.25 9.77 1.75
C LEU A 66 -6.70 9.26 0.39
N ASN A 67 -6.17 9.81 -0.71
CA ASN A 67 -6.45 9.33 -2.06
C ASN A 67 -5.92 7.91 -2.34
N PHE A 68 -4.93 7.43 -1.59
CA PHE A 68 -4.44 6.05 -1.74
C PHE A 68 -5.47 5.00 -1.33
N GLY A 69 -6.43 5.34 -0.45
CA GLY A 69 -7.51 4.43 -0.08
C GLY A 69 -8.37 4.00 -1.28
N ASP A 70 -8.45 4.84 -2.31
CA ASP A 70 -9.20 4.56 -3.54
C ASP A 70 -8.45 3.62 -4.49
N ILE A 71 -7.12 3.49 -4.36
CA ILE A 71 -6.29 2.63 -5.24
C ILE A 71 -6.47 1.14 -4.89
N ILE A 72 -6.87 0.84 -3.66
CA ILE A 72 -6.88 -0.50 -3.08
C ILE A 72 -8.30 -1.10 -3.12
N ARG A 73 -9.28 -0.33 -3.59
CA ARG A 73 -10.70 -0.66 -3.60
C ARG A 73 -11.16 -1.09 -4.99
#